data_AF-A0A0C6EI89-F1
#
_entry.id   AF-A0A0C6EI89-F1
#
_cell.length_a   1.000
_cell.length_b   1.000
_cell.length_c   1.000
_cell.angle_alpha   90.00
_cell.angle_beta   90.00
_cell.angle_gamma   90.00
#
_symmetry.space_group_name_H-M   'P 1'
#
loop_
_entity.id
_entity.type
_entity.pdbx_description
1 polymer ?
#
loop_
_entity_poly.entity_id
_entity_poly.type
_entity_poly.pdbx_seq_one_letter_code
_entity_poly.pdbx_strand_id
1 'polypeptide(L)'
;MPTEKINIRTVAEFHGIKAEVIEHEVWGVPANALVVTFPEERRALSGRQGYRKVKAVCNIYLPDAIWPRLHNDKLSWNGYYRQVFSKALSAIGIPLSKVLVLSTGVTMDHLAFHEEKQGDLWVAVLATAGVESNALRIGQDKSSGIDRNGKFKPFGTINTIILTSESLPQSTLASCFITATEAKTIALDELGVMSVYTPGLKASGTGTDQIAAVSGTGDKATYVGGHTLLGELMGRSVTLAIKEALTKRIASRKGH
;
A
#
# COMPACT_ATOMS: atom_id res chain seq x y z
N MET A 1 -30.10 5.15 14.93
CA MET A 1 -29.30 3.90 14.82
C MET A 1 -28.12 4.06 15.76
N PRO A 2 -27.77 3.06 16.59
CA PRO A 2 -26.63 3.19 17.48
C PRO A 2 -25.38 3.36 16.60
N THR A 3 -24.61 4.41 16.84
CA THR A 3 -23.29 4.59 16.23
C THR A 3 -22.41 3.43 16.68
N GLU A 4 -22.26 2.45 15.79
CA GLU A 4 -21.33 1.33 15.95
C GLU A 4 -19.96 1.90 16.35
N LYS A 5 -19.42 1.46 17.49
CA LYS A 5 -18.20 2.05 18.06
C LYS A 5 -17.03 1.64 17.18
N ILE A 6 -16.58 2.53 16.30
CA ILE A 6 -15.44 2.30 15.41
C ILE A 6 -14.17 2.27 16.27
N ASN A 7 -13.44 1.16 16.24
CA ASN A 7 -12.16 1.05 16.94
C ASN A 7 -11.04 1.60 16.04
N ILE A 8 -10.23 2.50 16.59
CA ILE A 8 -9.16 3.19 15.86
C ILE A 8 -7.89 3.07 16.69
N ARG A 9 -6.81 2.57 16.07
CA ARG A 9 -5.47 2.56 16.66
C ARG A 9 -4.52 3.44 15.87
N THR A 10 -3.76 4.28 16.56
CA THR A 10 -2.66 5.05 15.94
C THR A 10 -1.48 4.12 15.66
N VAL A 11 -1.00 4.13 14.42
CA VAL A 11 0.23 3.43 13.99
C VAL A 11 1.43 4.35 14.17
N ALA A 12 1.32 5.59 13.70
CA ALA A 12 2.36 6.59 13.78
C ALA A 12 1.77 8.01 13.66
N GLU A 13 2.42 8.98 14.30
CA GLU A 13 2.14 10.40 14.15
C GLU A 13 3.48 11.13 13.97
N PHE A 14 3.67 11.80 12.83
CA PHE A 14 4.96 12.36 12.42
C PHE A 14 4.74 13.48 11.40
N HIS A 15 5.49 14.58 11.50
CA HIS A 15 5.40 15.72 10.56
C HIS A 15 3.97 16.25 10.32
N GLY A 16 3.11 16.19 11.35
CA GLY A 16 1.68 16.56 11.25
C GLY A 16 0.81 15.58 10.45
N ILE A 17 1.37 14.44 10.05
CA ILE A 17 0.71 13.32 9.39
C ILE A 17 0.30 12.31 10.45
N LYS A 18 -0.92 11.78 10.31
CA LYS A 18 -1.44 10.75 11.21
C LYS A 18 -1.74 9.48 10.42
N ALA A 19 -1.15 8.36 10.83
CA ALA A 19 -1.41 7.04 10.29
C ALA A 19 -2.20 6.22 11.32
N GLU A 20 -3.41 5.81 10.97
CA GLU A 20 -4.34 5.11 11.86
C GLU A 20 -4.87 3.86 11.18
N VAL A 21 -5.09 2.80 11.97
CA VAL A 21 -5.82 1.61 11.53
C VAL A 21 -7.21 1.67 12.12
N ILE A 22 -8.19 1.58 11.24
CA ILE A 22 -9.61 1.60 11.56
C ILE A 22 -10.14 0.18 11.38
N GLU A 23 -10.63 -0.40 12.46
CA GLU A 23 -11.33 -1.68 12.43
C GLU A 23 -12.77 -1.48 11.96
N HIS A 24 -13.26 -2.40 11.14
CA HIS A 24 -14.61 -2.37 10.63
C HIS A 24 -15.11 -3.78 10.29
N GLU A 25 -16.36 -3.87 9.87
CA GLU A 25 -16.95 -5.10 9.37
C GLU A 25 -17.59 -4.87 8.01
N VAL A 26 -17.37 -5.80 7.07
CA VAL A 26 -18.06 -5.82 5.78
C VAL A 26 -18.69 -7.18 5.56
N TRP A 27 -20.01 -7.18 5.30
CA TRP A 27 -20.80 -8.39 5.04
C TRP A 27 -20.66 -9.49 6.12
N GLY A 28 -20.59 -9.10 7.41
CA GLY A 28 -20.43 -10.03 8.53
C GLY A 28 -19.00 -10.51 8.75
N VAL A 29 -18.00 -9.91 8.07
CA VAL A 29 -16.60 -10.30 8.17
C VAL A 29 -15.77 -9.15 8.73
N PRO A 30 -15.03 -9.36 9.84
CA PRO A 30 -14.09 -8.39 10.37
C PRO A 30 -13.00 -8.04 9.35
N ALA A 31 -12.67 -6.76 9.28
CA ALA A 31 -11.67 -6.20 8.38
C ALA A 31 -11.06 -4.94 9.01
N ASN A 32 -10.02 -4.41 8.38
CA ASN A 32 -9.40 -3.18 8.81
C ASN A 32 -8.85 -2.36 7.63
N ALA A 33 -8.63 -1.08 7.85
CA ALA A 33 -8.06 -0.19 6.85
C ALA A 33 -7.04 0.73 7.50
N LEU A 34 -5.87 0.85 6.88
CA LEU A 34 -4.94 1.94 7.19
C LEU A 34 -5.46 3.21 6.53
N VAL A 35 -5.43 4.31 7.28
CA VAL A 35 -5.67 5.66 6.77
C VAL A 35 -4.56 6.59 7.21
N VAL A 36 -3.92 7.22 6.24
CA VAL A 36 -2.86 8.21 6.42
C VAL A 36 -3.43 9.57 6.05
N THR A 37 -3.66 10.43 7.04
CA THR A 37 -4.25 11.77 6.88
C THR A 37 -3.18 12.86 6.90
N PHE A 38 -3.33 13.84 6.01
CA PHE A 38 -2.39 14.95 5.83
C PHE A 38 -2.94 16.27 6.37
N PRO A 39 -2.08 17.17 6.88
CA PRO A 39 -2.49 18.48 7.38
C PRO A 39 -3.01 19.40 6.25
N GLU A 40 -2.57 19.19 5.01
CA GLU A 40 -3.01 19.89 3.80
C GLU A 40 -3.11 18.93 2.60
N GLU A 41 -3.74 19.36 1.50
CA GLU A 41 -3.82 18.53 0.30
C GLU A 41 -2.45 18.38 -0.35
N ARG A 42 -2.03 17.14 -0.57
CA ARG A 42 -0.75 16.79 -1.19
C ARG A 42 -0.95 16.23 -2.58
N ARG A 43 0.00 16.50 -3.47
CA ARG A 43 0.07 15.80 -4.78
C ARG A 43 0.45 14.35 -4.52
N ALA A 44 -0.24 13.42 -5.16
CA ALA A 44 0.05 12.01 -5.07
C ALA A 44 -0.09 11.33 -6.43
N LEU A 45 0.62 10.23 -6.61
CA LEU A 45 0.53 9.35 -7.76
C LEU A 45 0.39 7.91 -7.28
N SER A 46 -0.58 7.18 -7.84
CA SER A 46 -0.67 5.72 -7.66
C SER A 46 -0.83 4.99 -8.99
N GLY A 47 -0.39 3.73 -9.04
CA GLY A 47 -0.57 2.87 -10.21
C GLY A 47 -2.05 2.63 -10.56
N ARG A 48 -2.95 2.65 -9.58
CA ARG A 48 -4.39 2.39 -9.78
C ARG A 48 -5.24 3.62 -10.05
N GLN A 49 -4.96 4.75 -9.41
CA GLN A 49 -5.82 5.95 -9.49
C GLN A 49 -5.13 7.15 -10.15
N GLY A 50 -3.89 6.99 -10.63
CA GLY A 50 -3.15 8.04 -11.33
C GLY A 50 -2.76 9.21 -10.43
N TYR A 51 -2.44 10.33 -11.07
CA TYR A 51 -2.02 11.58 -10.41
C TYR A 51 -3.23 12.39 -9.93
N ARG A 52 -3.19 12.86 -8.68
CA ARG A 52 -4.25 13.72 -8.12
C ARG A 52 -3.77 14.45 -6.85
N LYS A 53 -4.57 15.40 -6.37
CA LYS A 53 -4.42 15.96 -5.02
C LYS A 53 -5.28 15.18 -4.03
N VAL A 54 -4.71 14.85 -2.86
CA VAL A 54 -5.37 14.08 -1.81
C VAL A 54 -5.12 14.67 -0.43
N LYS A 55 -6.08 14.45 0.47
CA LYS A 55 -5.99 14.75 1.90
C LYS A 55 -5.70 13.50 2.73
N ALA A 56 -5.91 12.32 2.14
CA ALA A 56 -5.52 11.05 2.76
C ALA A 56 -5.16 9.96 1.73
N VAL A 57 -4.39 8.97 2.18
CA VAL A 57 -4.19 7.69 1.48
C VAL A 57 -4.74 6.56 2.35
N CYS A 58 -5.45 5.62 1.74
CA CYS A 58 -6.02 4.46 2.41
C CYS A 58 -5.47 3.16 1.81
N ASN A 59 -5.17 2.19 2.65
CA ASN A 59 -4.91 0.80 2.24
C ASN A 59 -5.95 -0.09 2.91
N ILE A 60 -6.84 -0.69 2.12
CA ILE A 60 -8.00 -1.42 2.63
C ILE A 60 -7.71 -2.93 2.60
N TYR A 61 -7.81 -3.60 3.74
CA TYR A 61 -7.74 -5.06 3.80
C TYR A 61 -9.04 -5.68 3.24
N LEU A 62 -8.88 -6.70 2.40
CA LEU A 62 -9.92 -7.52 1.82
C LEU A 62 -9.78 -8.95 2.37
N PRO A 63 -10.59 -9.36 3.36
CA PRO A 63 -10.52 -10.71 3.92
C PRO A 63 -10.76 -11.81 2.89
N ASP A 64 -10.06 -12.92 3.02
CA ASP A 64 -10.13 -14.05 2.10
C ASP A 64 -11.56 -14.62 1.97
N ALA A 65 -12.29 -14.61 3.09
CA ALA A 65 -13.68 -15.07 3.18
C ALA A 65 -14.65 -14.31 2.26
N ILE A 66 -14.31 -13.08 1.82
CA ILE A 66 -15.17 -12.29 0.94
C ILE A 66 -14.76 -12.34 -0.54
N TRP A 67 -13.60 -12.90 -0.88
CA TRP A 67 -13.10 -12.94 -2.26
C TRP A 67 -14.06 -13.64 -3.24
N PRO A 68 -14.71 -14.77 -2.91
CA PRO A 68 -15.70 -15.39 -3.81
C PRO A 68 -16.89 -14.47 -4.10
N ARG A 69 -17.23 -13.58 -3.15
CA ARG A 69 -18.35 -12.63 -3.27
C ARG A 69 -17.99 -11.41 -4.12
N LEU A 70 -16.71 -11.01 -4.15
CA LEU A 70 -16.21 -9.90 -4.97
C LEU A 70 -16.27 -10.17 -6.48
N HIS A 71 -16.44 -11.43 -6.89
CA HIS A 71 -16.64 -11.86 -8.27
C HIS A 71 -18.12 -12.00 -8.66
N ASN A 72 -19.05 -11.62 -7.79
CA ASN A 72 -20.49 -11.66 -8.05
C ASN A 72 -20.99 -10.29 -8.57
N ASP A 73 -21.69 -10.26 -9.70
CA ASP A 73 -22.22 -9.03 -10.31
C ASP A 73 -23.18 -8.24 -9.40
N LYS A 74 -23.82 -8.90 -8.41
CA LYS A 74 -24.70 -8.25 -7.42
C LYS A 74 -23.93 -7.57 -6.27
N LEU A 75 -22.69 -7.99 -6.01
CA LEU A 75 -21.79 -7.44 -4.98
C LEU A 75 -20.51 -6.97 -5.65
N SER A 76 -20.60 -5.84 -6.35
CA SER A 76 -19.45 -5.29 -7.06
C SER A 76 -18.35 -4.80 -6.08
N TRP A 77 -17.11 -4.74 -6.57
CA TRP A 77 -16.01 -4.00 -5.94
C TRP A 77 -16.46 -2.62 -5.44
N ASN A 78 -17.29 -1.92 -6.23
CA ASN A 78 -17.85 -0.63 -5.86
C ASN A 78 -18.78 -0.71 -4.64
N GLY A 79 -19.55 -1.79 -4.50
CA GLY A 79 -20.38 -2.04 -3.32
C GLY A 79 -19.55 -2.26 -2.05
N TYR A 80 -18.47 -3.04 -2.15
CA TYR A 80 -17.53 -3.23 -1.04
C TYR A 80 -16.89 -1.91 -0.63
N TYR A 81 -16.29 -1.20 -1.58
CA TYR A 81 -15.66 0.10 -1.34
C TYR A 81 -16.64 1.09 -0.73
N ARG A 82 -17.87 1.19 -1.25
CA ARG A 82 -18.91 2.06 -0.67
C ARG A 82 -19.17 1.75 0.80
N GLN A 83 -19.25 0.47 1.20
CA GLN A 83 -19.47 0.09 2.60
C GLN A 83 -18.27 0.40 3.48
N VAL A 84 -17.06 0.11 3.02
CA VAL A 84 -15.84 0.51 3.75
C VAL A 84 -15.77 2.03 3.88
N PHE A 85 -16.10 2.78 2.83
CA PHE A 85 -16.10 4.23 2.87
C PHE A 85 -17.19 4.80 3.76
N SER A 86 -18.40 4.23 3.75
CA SER A 86 -19.48 4.69 4.61
C SER A 86 -19.23 4.37 6.09
N LYS A 87 -18.53 3.28 6.40
CA LYS A 87 -18.29 2.81 7.77
C LYS A 87 -16.94 3.25 8.34
N ALA A 88 -15.84 2.97 7.65
CA ALA A 88 -14.49 3.23 8.13
C ALA A 88 -14.01 4.66 7.84
N LEU A 89 -14.26 5.19 6.63
CA LEU A 89 -13.78 6.53 6.28
C LEU A 89 -14.70 7.68 6.72
N SER A 90 -15.96 7.41 7.05
CA SER A 90 -16.87 8.43 7.59
C SER A 90 -16.37 9.00 8.91
N ALA A 91 -15.68 8.20 9.73
CA ALA A 91 -15.03 8.63 10.96
C ALA A 91 -13.98 9.74 10.78
N ILE A 92 -13.47 9.90 9.56
CA ILE A 92 -12.31 10.76 9.26
C ILE A 92 -12.75 12.11 8.70
N GLY A 93 -14.02 12.25 8.31
CA GLY A 93 -14.57 13.51 7.80
C GLY A 93 -13.95 13.99 6.48
N ILE A 94 -13.20 13.14 5.77
CA ILE A 94 -12.57 13.47 4.48
C ILE A 94 -13.43 12.92 3.33
N PRO A 95 -13.82 13.75 2.34
CA PRO A 95 -14.59 13.28 1.21
C PRO A 95 -13.77 12.30 0.36
N LEU A 96 -14.41 11.23 -0.13
CA LEU A 96 -13.76 10.19 -0.94
C LEU A 96 -13.03 10.73 -2.17
N SER A 97 -13.50 11.84 -2.75
CA SER A 97 -12.84 12.52 -3.87
C SER A 97 -11.43 13.03 -3.54
N LYS A 98 -11.08 13.13 -2.26
CA LYS A 98 -9.79 13.55 -1.71
C LYS A 98 -8.98 12.39 -1.11
N VAL A 99 -9.39 11.15 -1.33
CA VAL A 99 -8.71 9.95 -0.82
C VAL A 99 -8.12 9.16 -1.98
N LEU A 100 -6.84 8.77 -1.84
CA LEU A 100 -6.21 7.76 -2.68
C LEU A 100 -6.40 6.39 -2.04
N VAL A 101 -6.82 5.39 -2.79
CA VAL A 101 -7.24 4.09 -2.26
C VAL A 101 -6.43 2.97 -2.89
N LEU A 102 -5.77 2.21 -2.03
CA LEU A 102 -5.14 0.93 -2.29
C LEU A 102 -5.98 -0.20 -1.66
N SER A 103 -5.71 -1.44 -2.04
CA SER A 103 -6.35 -2.59 -1.41
C SER A 103 -5.40 -3.77 -1.36
N THR A 104 -5.50 -4.55 -0.29
CA THR A 104 -4.57 -5.65 -0.01
C THR A 104 -5.31 -6.85 0.55
N GLY A 105 -4.76 -8.05 0.35
CA GLY A 105 -5.19 -9.27 1.04
C GLY A 105 -4.50 -9.47 2.40
N VAL A 106 -3.79 -8.45 2.89
CA VAL A 106 -3.00 -8.52 4.12
C VAL A 106 -3.64 -7.60 5.17
N THR A 107 -3.97 -8.16 6.34
CA THR A 107 -4.46 -7.38 7.50
C THR A 107 -3.44 -6.34 7.93
N MET A 108 -3.92 -5.20 8.43
CA MET A 108 -3.07 -4.14 8.96
C MET A 108 -2.29 -4.55 10.23
N ASP A 109 -2.51 -5.74 10.77
CA ASP A 109 -1.67 -6.30 11.85
C ASP A 109 -0.25 -6.64 11.37
N HIS A 110 -0.08 -6.86 10.06
CA HIS A 110 1.22 -7.03 9.43
C HIS A 110 1.73 -5.75 8.75
N LEU A 111 1.12 -4.61 9.05
CA LEU A 111 1.60 -3.32 8.57
C LEU A 111 2.99 -3.02 9.16
N ALA A 112 3.90 -2.56 8.31
CA ALA A 112 5.18 -1.99 8.71
C ALA A 112 5.18 -0.49 8.47
N PHE A 113 5.88 0.25 9.33
CA PHE A 113 6.16 1.67 9.21
C PHE A 113 7.65 1.88 9.42
N HIS A 114 8.32 2.51 8.46
CA HIS A 114 9.73 2.87 8.56
C HIS A 114 9.94 4.31 8.10
N GLU A 115 10.83 5.03 8.77
CA GLU A 115 11.23 6.38 8.41
C GLU A 115 12.76 6.47 8.37
N GLU A 116 13.30 6.97 7.25
CA GLU A 116 14.69 7.40 7.15
C GLU A 116 14.74 8.93 7.10
N LYS A 117 15.67 9.53 7.84
CA LYS A 117 15.83 10.98 7.94
C LYS A 117 17.30 11.38 7.95
N GLN A 118 17.63 12.44 7.22
CA GLN A 118 18.94 13.09 7.25
C GLN A 118 18.78 14.60 7.15
N GLY A 119 19.04 15.31 8.25
CA GLY A 119 18.72 16.73 8.37
C GLY A 119 17.22 16.95 8.25
N ASP A 120 16.82 17.85 7.36
CA ASP A 120 15.40 18.17 7.11
C ASP A 120 14.76 17.23 6.07
N LEU A 121 15.57 16.45 5.33
CA LEU A 121 15.07 15.47 4.37
C LEU A 121 14.63 14.19 5.08
N TRP A 122 13.42 13.73 4.77
CA TRP A 122 12.90 12.47 5.29
C TRP A 122 12.05 11.74 4.25
N VAL A 123 12.03 10.41 4.36
CA VAL A 123 11.12 9.53 3.64
C VAL A 123 10.51 8.57 4.65
N ALA A 124 9.18 8.51 4.67
CA ALA A 124 8.42 7.58 5.49
C ALA A 124 7.65 6.60 4.59
N VAL A 125 7.69 5.32 4.95
CA VAL A 125 7.06 4.24 4.18
C VAL A 125 6.14 3.42 5.07
N LEU A 126 4.90 3.21 4.59
CA LEU A 126 3.98 2.23 5.15
C LEU A 126 3.77 1.10 4.16
N ALA A 127 3.98 -0.14 4.60
CA ALA A 127 3.93 -1.30 3.72
C ALA A 127 3.10 -2.45 4.30
N THR A 128 2.30 -3.08 3.45
CA THR A 128 1.74 -4.42 3.69
C THR A 128 2.26 -5.35 2.63
N ALA A 129 2.70 -6.55 3.00
CA ALA A 129 3.29 -7.50 2.06
C ALA A 129 2.72 -8.90 2.26
N GLY A 130 2.13 -9.43 1.19
CA GLY A 130 1.73 -10.84 1.04
C GLY A 130 2.41 -11.38 -0.22
N VAL A 131 2.84 -12.64 -0.17
CA VAL A 131 3.61 -13.29 -1.24
C VAL A 131 3.19 -14.75 -1.46
N GLU A 132 2.39 -15.30 -0.56
CA GLU A 132 2.13 -16.74 -0.45
C GLU A 132 1.26 -17.28 -1.58
N SER A 133 0.40 -16.44 -2.16
CA SER A 133 -0.58 -16.84 -3.17
C SER A 133 -0.29 -16.31 -4.57
N ASN A 134 0.59 -15.32 -4.72
CA ASN A 134 0.76 -14.59 -5.98
C ASN A 134 2.17 -14.01 -6.24
N ALA A 135 3.18 -14.39 -5.46
CA ALA A 135 4.55 -13.97 -5.75
C ALA A 135 5.01 -14.51 -7.10
N LEU A 136 5.54 -13.64 -7.93
CA LEU A 136 5.88 -13.97 -9.31
C LEU A 136 7.17 -13.32 -9.80
N ARG A 137 7.77 -13.94 -10.81
CA ARG A 137 8.86 -13.43 -11.62
C ARG A 137 8.27 -12.78 -12.87
N ILE A 138 8.19 -11.45 -12.87
CA ILE A 138 7.59 -10.69 -13.96
C ILE A 138 8.32 -10.98 -15.28
N GLY A 139 7.56 -11.14 -16.36
CA GLY A 139 8.09 -11.47 -17.69
C GLY A 139 8.47 -12.94 -17.90
N GLN A 140 8.44 -13.80 -16.88
CA GLN A 140 8.66 -15.25 -17.02
C GLN A 140 7.43 -16.07 -16.62
N ASP A 141 6.83 -15.75 -15.47
CA ASP A 141 5.61 -16.43 -15.04
C ASP A 141 4.44 -16.07 -15.97
N LYS A 142 3.66 -17.08 -16.35
CA LYS A 142 2.56 -16.93 -17.31
C LYS A 142 1.38 -16.20 -16.66
N SER A 143 0.84 -15.21 -17.38
CA SER A 143 -0.42 -14.56 -17.00
C SER A 143 -1.58 -15.54 -17.05
N SER A 144 -2.55 -15.37 -16.15
CA SER A 144 -3.81 -16.13 -16.15
C SER A 144 -4.87 -15.59 -17.12
N GLY A 145 -4.60 -14.50 -17.84
CA GLY A 145 -5.56 -13.94 -18.81
C GLY A 145 -5.21 -12.57 -19.38
N ILE A 146 -6.16 -12.00 -20.11
CA ILE A 146 -6.10 -10.64 -20.68
C ILE A 146 -7.02 -9.76 -19.82
N ASP A 147 -6.50 -8.65 -19.30
CA ASP A 147 -7.35 -7.65 -18.66
C ASP A 147 -8.18 -6.92 -19.72
N ARG A 148 -9.50 -7.13 -19.66
CA ARG A 148 -10.49 -6.33 -20.37
C ARG A 148 -11.55 -5.90 -19.36
N ASN A 149 -11.63 -4.59 -19.13
CA ASN A 149 -12.57 -3.98 -18.18
C ASN A 149 -12.34 -4.36 -16.71
N GLY A 150 -11.07 -4.51 -16.27
CA GLY A 150 -10.72 -4.72 -14.87
C GLY A 150 -11.01 -6.13 -14.35
N LYS A 151 -11.08 -7.13 -15.26
CA LYS A 151 -11.34 -8.53 -14.90
C LYS A 151 -10.03 -9.28 -14.70
N PHE A 152 -9.46 -9.17 -13.50
CA PHE A 152 -8.34 -10.01 -13.04
C PHE A 152 -8.56 -10.47 -11.60
N LYS A 153 -7.78 -11.44 -11.10
CA LYS A 153 -7.86 -11.96 -9.73
C LYS A 153 -6.69 -11.42 -8.88
N PRO A 154 -6.90 -10.44 -7.99
CA PRO A 154 -5.82 -9.91 -7.16
C PRO A 154 -5.99 -10.24 -5.68
N PHE A 155 -5.19 -11.16 -5.11
CA PHE A 155 -5.20 -11.33 -3.65
C PHE A 155 -3.80 -11.68 -3.09
N GLY A 156 -3.46 -11.03 -1.96
CA GLY A 156 -2.19 -11.22 -1.22
C GLY A 156 -1.01 -10.41 -1.76
N THR A 157 -1.12 -9.08 -1.91
CA THR A 157 -0.16 -8.24 -2.66
C THR A 157 0.77 -7.40 -1.79
N ILE A 158 1.78 -6.77 -2.41
CA ILE A 158 2.66 -5.78 -1.76
C ILE A 158 2.14 -4.37 -2.10
N ASN A 159 1.70 -3.65 -1.07
CA ASN A 159 1.33 -2.24 -1.18
C ASN A 159 2.32 -1.37 -0.41
N THR A 160 2.80 -0.32 -1.06
CA THR A 160 3.80 0.61 -0.50
C THR A 160 3.29 2.04 -0.61
N ILE A 161 3.08 2.70 0.53
CA ILE A 161 2.76 4.13 0.61
C ILE A 161 4.04 4.87 0.99
N ILE A 162 4.47 5.81 0.16
CA ILE A 162 5.72 6.55 0.31
C ILE A 162 5.36 8.02 0.50
N LEU A 163 5.87 8.61 1.57
CA LEU A 163 5.67 10.02 1.93
C LEU A 163 7.05 10.69 2.03
N THR A 164 7.17 11.92 1.54
CA THR A 164 8.45 12.64 1.54
C THR A 164 8.33 14.01 2.22
N SER A 165 9.47 14.55 2.66
CA SER A 165 9.61 15.97 3.04
C SER A 165 9.43 16.90 1.83
N GLU A 166 10.04 16.53 0.71
CA GLU A 166 10.19 17.37 -0.48
C GLU A 166 8.91 17.48 -1.31
N SER A 167 8.73 18.64 -1.94
CA SER A 167 7.70 18.87 -2.96
C SER A 167 8.08 18.19 -4.28
N LEU A 168 7.25 17.25 -4.73
CA LEU A 168 7.51 16.43 -5.89
C LEU A 168 6.56 16.83 -7.05
N PRO A 169 7.08 17.32 -8.19
CA PRO A 169 6.28 17.44 -9.40
C PRO A 169 5.92 16.05 -9.95
N GLN A 170 4.96 15.98 -10.87
CA GLN A 170 4.43 14.72 -11.39
C GLN A 170 5.51 13.80 -11.98
N SER A 171 6.51 14.35 -12.67
CA SER A 171 7.65 13.58 -13.20
C SER A 171 8.49 12.93 -12.10
N THR A 172 8.69 13.63 -10.99
CA THR A 172 9.46 13.14 -9.84
C THR A 172 8.66 12.13 -9.02
N LEU A 173 7.34 12.30 -8.90
CA LEU A 173 6.46 11.26 -8.37
C LEU A 173 6.56 9.98 -9.20
N ALA A 174 6.67 10.09 -10.53
CA ALA A 174 6.88 8.92 -11.39
C ALA A 174 8.25 8.27 -11.17
N SER A 175 9.33 9.04 -10.98
CA SER A 175 10.65 8.46 -10.71
C SER A 175 10.70 7.68 -9.39
N CYS A 176 9.88 8.04 -8.40
CA CYS A 176 9.75 7.28 -7.15
C CYS A 176 9.35 5.81 -7.39
N PHE A 177 8.56 5.53 -8.43
CA PHE A 177 8.09 4.18 -8.74
C PHE A 177 9.25 3.27 -9.18
N ILE A 178 10.24 3.83 -9.87
CA ILE A 178 11.44 3.10 -10.30
C ILE A 178 12.22 2.68 -9.06
N THR A 179 12.61 3.65 -8.22
CA THR A 179 13.36 3.41 -6.98
C THR A 179 12.63 2.44 -6.04
N ALA A 180 11.32 2.63 -5.85
CA ALA A 180 10.54 1.76 -4.98
C ALA A 180 10.40 0.32 -5.53
N THR A 181 10.34 0.16 -6.86
CA THR A 181 10.27 -1.17 -7.49
C THR A 181 11.59 -1.92 -7.36
N GLU A 182 12.72 -1.22 -7.56
CA GLU A 182 14.07 -1.78 -7.34
C GLU A 182 14.24 -2.19 -5.88
N ALA A 183 13.94 -1.30 -4.94
CA ALA A 183 14.02 -1.55 -3.49
C ALA A 183 13.14 -2.73 -3.04
N LYS A 184 11.90 -2.82 -3.53
CA LYS A 184 11.03 -3.99 -3.30
C LYS A 184 11.69 -5.28 -3.80
N THR A 185 12.25 -5.26 -5.00
CA THR A 185 12.89 -6.45 -5.59
C THR A 185 14.09 -6.89 -4.75
N ILE A 186 14.89 -5.95 -4.25
CA ILE A 186 16.00 -6.21 -3.33
C ILE A 186 15.48 -6.86 -2.03
N ALA A 187 14.45 -6.30 -1.41
CA ALA A 187 13.85 -6.86 -0.20
C ALA A 187 13.38 -8.32 -0.38
N LEU A 188 12.75 -8.62 -1.53
CA LEU A 188 12.31 -9.98 -1.86
C LEU A 188 13.49 -10.93 -2.10
N ASP A 189 14.52 -10.47 -2.80
CA ASP A 189 15.72 -11.27 -3.08
C ASP A 189 16.47 -11.63 -1.80
N GLU A 190 16.69 -10.64 -0.91
CA GLU A 190 17.37 -10.81 0.37
C GLU A 190 16.62 -11.74 1.33
N LEU A 191 15.28 -11.77 1.26
CA LEU A 191 14.44 -12.70 2.02
C LEU A 191 14.23 -14.05 1.33
N GLY A 192 14.80 -14.25 0.14
CA GLY A 192 14.69 -15.50 -0.60
C GLY A 192 13.26 -15.83 -1.05
N VAL A 193 12.45 -14.81 -1.36
CA VAL A 193 11.07 -15.03 -1.82
C VAL A 193 11.09 -15.64 -3.23
N MET A 194 10.48 -16.82 -3.35
CA MET A 194 10.39 -17.58 -4.60
C MET A 194 9.06 -17.34 -5.31
N SER A 195 9.06 -17.52 -6.63
CA SER A 195 7.83 -17.59 -7.41
C SER A 195 6.97 -18.78 -6.95
N VAL A 196 5.67 -18.56 -6.79
CA VAL A 196 4.72 -19.64 -6.50
C VAL A 196 4.24 -20.35 -7.78
N TYR A 197 4.59 -19.81 -8.95
CA TYR A 197 4.14 -20.32 -10.25
C TYR A 197 5.19 -21.18 -10.94
N THR A 198 6.48 -20.84 -10.79
CA THR A 198 7.59 -21.56 -11.42
C THR A 198 8.67 -21.92 -10.39
N PRO A 199 8.85 -23.21 -10.07
CA PRO A 199 9.89 -23.66 -9.15
C PRO A 199 11.29 -23.20 -9.56
N GLY A 200 12.08 -22.76 -8.58
CA GLY A 200 13.46 -22.33 -8.78
C GLY A 200 13.65 -20.88 -9.23
N LEU A 201 12.57 -20.14 -9.56
CA LEU A 201 12.66 -18.72 -9.86
C LEU A 201 12.46 -17.85 -8.61
N LYS A 202 13.30 -16.84 -8.43
CA LYS A 202 13.09 -15.79 -7.42
C LYS A 202 11.98 -14.83 -7.86
N ALA A 203 11.11 -14.42 -6.94
CA ALA A 203 10.08 -13.45 -7.23
C ALA A 203 10.67 -12.03 -7.39
N SER A 204 10.05 -11.21 -8.25
CA SER A 204 10.36 -9.78 -8.40
C SER A 204 9.29 -8.86 -7.80
N GLY A 205 8.20 -9.46 -7.30
CA GLY A 205 7.03 -8.76 -6.80
C GLY A 205 5.86 -9.73 -6.71
N THR A 206 4.66 -9.17 -6.63
CA THR A 206 3.41 -9.89 -6.87
C THR A 206 2.77 -9.40 -8.16
N GLY A 207 1.80 -10.15 -8.67
CA GLY A 207 1.09 -9.76 -9.90
C GLY A 207 0.25 -8.48 -9.79
N THR A 208 0.13 -7.89 -8.60
CA THR A 208 -0.84 -6.82 -8.33
C THR A 208 -0.31 -5.70 -7.44
N ASP A 209 1.02 -5.62 -7.29
CA ASP A 209 1.67 -4.66 -6.40
C ASP A 209 1.19 -3.23 -6.66
N GLN A 210 1.00 -2.45 -5.59
CA GLN A 210 0.62 -1.04 -5.69
C GLN A 210 1.61 -0.13 -4.97
N ILE A 211 1.96 0.97 -5.62
CA ILE A 211 2.73 2.05 -5.00
C ILE A 211 1.87 3.31 -5.00
N ALA A 212 1.88 4.01 -3.87
CA ALA A 212 1.36 5.38 -3.75
C ALA A 212 2.49 6.29 -3.27
N ALA A 213 2.97 7.17 -4.14
CA ALA A 213 3.93 8.21 -3.78
C ALA A 213 3.19 9.51 -3.47
N VAL A 214 3.49 10.15 -2.35
CA VAL A 214 2.87 11.40 -1.89
C VAL A 214 3.94 12.45 -1.69
N SER A 215 3.79 13.55 -2.42
CA SER A 215 4.62 14.75 -2.31
C SER A 215 4.55 15.33 -0.91
N GLY A 216 5.70 15.75 -0.40
CA GLY A 216 5.80 16.67 0.72
C GLY A 216 5.53 18.12 0.31
N THR A 217 5.94 19.02 1.20
CA THR A 217 5.67 20.46 1.14
C THR A 217 6.94 21.31 1.29
N GLY A 218 8.10 20.66 1.46
CA GLY A 218 9.41 21.30 1.49
C GLY A 218 9.91 21.70 0.11
N ASP A 219 11.23 21.70 -0.06
CA ASP A 219 11.87 22.15 -1.29
C ASP A 219 11.50 21.27 -2.49
N LYS A 220 11.66 21.84 -3.68
CA LYS A 220 11.30 21.14 -4.91
C LYS A 220 12.42 20.17 -5.29
N ALA A 221 12.19 18.87 -5.08
CA ALA A 221 13.02 17.85 -5.70
C ALA A 221 12.62 17.65 -7.17
N THR A 222 13.61 17.54 -8.06
CA THR A 222 13.40 17.32 -9.50
C THR A 222 13.56 15.86 -9.90
N TYR A 223 14.18 15.04 -9.05
CA TYR A 223 14.45 13.63 -9.34
C TYR A 223 14.61 12.79 -8.07
N VAL A 224 14.18 11.53 -8.14
CA VAL A 224 14.41 10.50 -7.13
C VAL A 224 15.07 9.31 -7.81
N GLY A 225 16.25 8.93 -7.32
CA GLY A 225 17.04 7.80 -7.80
C GLY A 225 18.34 7.65 -7.00
N GLY A 226 19.13 6.62 -7.28
CA GLY A 226 20.31 6.27 -6.46
C GLY A 226 21.42 7.33 -6.36
N HIS A 227 21.36 8.40 -7.15
CA HIS A 227 22.30 9.52 -7.09
C HIS A 227 21.79 10.72 -6.26
N THR A 228 20.60 10.62 -5.67
CA THR A 228 20.05 11.68 -4.79
C THR A 228 19.87 11.14 -3.39
N LEU A 229 20.13 12.00 -2.38
CA LEU A 229 19.91 11.63 -0.98
C LEU A 229 18.44 11.20 -0.75
N LEU A 230 17.48 11.90 -1.36
CA LEU A 230 16.07 11.52 -1.30
C LEU A 230 15.82 10.10 -1.86
N GLY A 231 16.48 9.74 -2.96
CA GLY A 231 16.39 8.39 -3.54
C GLY A 231 17.07 7.32 -2.68
N GLU A 232 18.19 7.65 -2.04
CA GLU A 232 18.87 6.79 -1.08
C GLU A 232 17.98 6.50 0.14
N LEU A 233 17.43 7.53 0.79
CA LEU A 233 16.52 7.38 1.93
C LEU A 233 15.25 6.60 1.54
N MET A 234 14.72 6.83 0.33
CA MET A 234 13.57 6.09 -0.19
C MET A 234 13.90 4.62 -0.41
N GLY A 235 15.02 4.31 -1.07
CA GLY A 235 15.44 2.93 -1.33
C GLY A 235 15.63 2.15 -0.04
N ARG A 236 16.26 2.77 0.97
CA ARG A 236 16.42 2.17 2.31
C ARG A 236 15.07 1.97 3.00
N SER A 237 14.24 3.00 3.08
CA SER A 237 12.94 2.94 3.75
C SER A 237 12.00 1.90 3.16
N VAL A 238 11.94 1.82 1.81
CA VAL A 238 11.11 0.83 1.11
C VAL A 238 11.61 -0.59 1.38
N THR A 239 12.93 -0.80 1.28
CA THR A 239 13.52 -2.12 1.53
C THR A 239 13.22 -2.59 2.96
N LEU A 240 13.46 -1.73 3.96
CA LEU A 240 13.26 -2.07 5.36
C LEU A 240 11.79 -2.31 5.71
N ALA A 241 10.88 -1.43 5.27
CA ALA A 241 9.45 -1.59 5.53
C ALA A 241 8.89 -2.88 4.91
N ILE A 242 9.30 -3.24 3.69
CA ILE A 242 8.84 -4.48 3.04
C ILE A 242 9.40 -5.71 3.77
N LYS A 243 10.67 -5.70 4.16
CA LYS A 243 11.27 -6.80 4.93
C LYS A 243 10.56 -7.01 6.26
N GLU A 244 10.26 -5.93 6.96
CA GLU A 244 9.50 -6.00 8.22
C GLU A 244 8.09 -6.54 8.01
N ALA A 245 7.35 -6.03 7.01
CA ALA A 245 6.00 -6.49 6.71
C ALA A 245 5.95 -8.00 6.39
N LEU A 246 6.90 -8.49 5.58
CA LEU A 246 7.05 -9.91 5.28
C LEU A 246 7.43 -10.73 6.52
N THR A 247 8.33 -10.22 7.35
CA THR A 247 8.75 -10.91 8.58
C THR A 247 7.59 -11.06 9.56
N LYS A 248 6.80 -10.00 9.78
CA LYS A 248 5.56 -10.04 10.57
C LYS A 248 4.59 -11.08 10.02
N ARG A 249 4.39 -11.09 8.70
CA ARG A 249 3.51 -12.03 8.03
C ARG A 249 3.96 -13.48 8.21
N ILE A 250 5.25 -13.77 8.04
CA ILE A 250 5.82 -15.12 8.22
C ILE A 250 5.72 -15.58 9.68
N ALA A 251 6.00 -14.70 10.65
CA ALA A 251 5.96 -15.04 12.07
C ALA A 251 4.56 -15.42 12.55
N SER A 252 3.52 -14.70 12.10
CA SER A 252 2.11 -14.98 12.47
C SER A 252 1.65 -16.39 12.12
N ARG A 253 2.27 -17.00 11.10
CA ARG A 253 1.95 -18.37 10.64
C ARG A 253 2.65 -19.46 11.44
N LYS A 254 3.77 -19.18 12.10
CA LYS A 254 4.46 -20.16 12.96
C LYS A 254 3.81 -20.34 14.33
N GLY A 255 2.90 -19.43 14.70
CA GLY A 255 2.12 -19.47 15.95
C GLY A 255 0.73 -20.13 15.82
N HIS A 256 0.40 -20.67 14.64
CA HIS A 256 -0.78 -21.50 14.38
C HIS A 256 -0.33 -22.92 14.04
#